data_AF-A0A7J2LB61-F1
#
_entry.id   AF-A0A7J2LB61-F1
#
_cell.length_a   1.000
_cell.length_b   1.000
_cell.length_c   1.000
_cell.angle_alpha   90.00
_cell.angle_beta   90.00
_cell.angle_gamma   90.00
#
_symmetry.space_group_name_H-M   'P 1'
#
loop_
_entity.id
_entity.type
_entity.pdbx_description
1 polymer ?
#
loop_
_entity_poly.entity_id
_entity_poly.type
_entity_poly.pdbx_seq_one_letter_code
_entity_poly.pdbx_strand_id
1 'polypeptide(L)'
;VKLSLDEIPSIDLFIAGSVAVSPITGARLGKGKGYSDIEYGVLCEVGCIREDTVVATTVHEVQLVDDIPSGEEDVPVDIVVTNKRIIRVPNRRSRPVGINWEKLDREYLYKIPYLMELYNKRKSRSL
;
A
#
# COMPACT_ATOMS: atom_id res chain seq x y z
N VAL A 1 -9.22 4.28 -21.06
CA VAL A 1 -10.36 4.95 -20.41
C VAL A 1 -9.88 5.50 -19.08
N LYS A 2 -10.20 6.75 -18.74
CA LYS A 2 -9.89 7.33 -17.42
C LYS A 2 -11.09 7.04 -16.52
N LEU A 3 -10.86 6.41 -15.38
CA LEU A 3 -11.89 6.19 -14.36
C LEU A 3 -11.87 7.37 -13.39
N SER A 4 -13.06 7.80 -12.95
CA SER A 4 -13.18 8.61 -11.74
C SER A 4 -12.96 7.76 -10.50
N LEU A 5 -12.73 8.38 -9.34
CA LEU A 5 -12.53 7.66 -8.09
C LEU A 5 -13.71 6.72 -7.78
N ASP A 6 -14.94 7.19 -8.02
CA ASP A 6 -16.15 6.45 -7.67
C ASP A 6 -16.45 5.30 -8.65
N GLU A 7 -15.65 5.14 -9.72
CA GLU A 7 -15.77 4.08 -10.74
C GLU A 7 -14.68 3.00 -10.61
N ILE A 8 -13.78 3.11 -9.64
CA ILE A 8 -12.71 2.12 -9.46
C ILE A 8 -13.34 0.79 -9.01
N PRO A 9 -13.15 -0.31 -9.74
CA PRO A 9 -13.68 -1.60 -9.34
C PRO A 9 -12.97 -2.13 -8.09
N SER A 10 -13.58 -3.11 -7.43
CA SER A 10 -12.93 -3.73 -6.29
C SER A 10 -11.65 -4.49 -6.71
N ILE A 11 -10.64 -4.46 -5.84
CA ILE A 11 -9.30 -4.97 -6.12
C ILE A 11 -9.08 -6.25 -5.32
N ASP A 12 -8.93 -7.36 -6.03
CA ASP A 12 -8.62 -8.65 -5.40
C ASP A 12 -7.11 -8.86 -5.19
N LEU A 13 -6.27 -8.19 -6.00
CA LEU A 13 -4.81 -8.28 -5.95
C LEU A 13 -4.14 -6.91 -6.14
N PHE A 14 -3.33 -6.51 -5.17
CA PHE A 14 -2.46 -5.33 -5.22
C PHE A 14 -1.00 -5.76 -5.32
N ILE A 15 -0.30 -5.39 -6.39
CA ILE A 15 1.11 -5.73 -6.58
C ILE A 15 1.99 -4.53 -6.25
N ALA A 16 2.72 -4.62 -5.14
CA ALA A 16 3.63 -3.57 -4.68
C ALA A 16 5.06 -3.82 -5.19
N GLY A 17 5.70 -2.77 -5.70
CA GLY A 17 7.14 -2.80 -6.02
C GLY A 17 7.99 -2.66 -4.76
N SER A 18 9.04 -3.48 -4.63
CA SER A 18 9.90 -3.51 -3.45
C SER A 18 11.39 -3.51 -3.81
N VAL A 19 12.19 -2.81 -3.01
CA VAL A 19 13.66 -2.85 -3.03
C VAL A 19 14.18 -4.01 -2.16
N ALA A 20 13.55 -4.26 -1.01
CA ALA A 20 13.82 -5.41 -0.16
C ALA A 20 12.54 -5.84 0.57
N VAL A 21 12.47 -7.09 1.02
CA VAL A 21 11.29 -7.66 1.71
C VAL A 21 11.73 -8.62 2.80
N SER A 22 11.07 -8.58 3.96
CA SER A 22 11.19 -9.63 4.98
C SER A 22 10.20 -10.76 4.67
N PRO A 23 10.68 -12.00 4.43
CA PRO A 23 9.79 -13.13 4.12
C PRO A 23 8.99 -13.62 5.34
N ILE A 24 9.38 -13.20 6.55
CA ILE A 24 8.73 -13.61 7.81
C ILE A 24 7.57 -12.68 8.15
N THR A 25 7.79 -11.37 8.03
CA THR A 25 6.83 -10.34 8.47
C THR A 25 6.04 -9.71 7.32
N GLY A 26 6.51 -9.87 6.08
CA GLY A 26 5.95 -9.20 4.91
C GLY A 26 6.27 -7.71 4.86
N ALA A 27 7.05 -7.18 5.81
CA ALA A 27 7.52 -5.80 5.74
C ALA A 27 8.34 -5.61 4.45
N ARG A 28 8.14 -4.48 3.77
CA ARG A 28 8.82 -4.16 2.52
C ARG A 28 9.50 -2.81 2.60
N LEU A 29 10.64 -2.68 1.95
CA LEU A 29 11.32 -1.41 1.73
C LEU A 29 11.04 -0.96 0.30
N GLY A 30 10.35 0.16 0.15
CA GLY A 30 10.18 0.83 -1.15
C GLY A 30 11.38 1.73 -1.51
N LYS A 31 11.21 2.60 -2.51
CA LYS A 31 12.22 3.61 -2.87
C LYS A 31 12.32 4.79 -1.87
N GLY A 32 11.57 4.75 -0.76
CA GLY A 32 11.66 5.72 0.34
C GLY A 32 10.75 6.94 0.26
N LYS A 33 9.82 7.02 -0.71
CA LYS A 33 8.87 8.13 -0.84
C LYS A 33 7.43 7.82 -0.39
N GLY A 34 7.13 6.56 -0.02
CA GLY A 34 5.80 6.17 0.46
C GLY A 34 4.67 6.25 -0.57
N TYR A 35 4.94 6.51 -1.86
CA TYR A 35 3.89 6.61 -2.88
C TYR A 35 2.98 5.39 -2.95
N SER A 36 3.55 4.17 -2.97
CA SER A 36 2.74 2.94 -3.03
C SER A 36 1.87 2.76 -1.78
N ASP A 37 2.34 3.23 -0.63
CA ASP A 37 1.59 3.17 0.64
C ASP A 37 0.43 4.19 0.63
N ILE A 38 0.68 5.39 0.11
CA ILE A 38 -0.36 6.42 -0.08
C ILE A 38 -1.39 5.98 -1.11
N GLU A 39 -0.97 5.40 -2.24
CA GLU A 39 -1.87 4.87 -3.28
C GLU A 39 -2.74 3.73 -2.76
N TYR A 40 -2.18 2.83 -1.95
CA TYR A 40 -2.98 1.83 -1.24
C TYR A 40 -4.02 2.50 -0.32
N GLY A 41 -3.61 3.51 0.46
CA GLY A 41 -4.51 4.30 1.29
C GLY A 41 -5.62 4.99 0.49
N VAL A 42 -5.32 5.57 -0.67
CA VAL A 42 -6.31 6.14 -1.61
C VAL A 42 -7.36 5.10 -1.98
N LEU A 43 -6.93 3.89 -2.34
CA LEU A 43 -7.85 2.81 -2.73
C LEU A 43 -8.69 2.29 -1.55
N CYS A 44 -8.17 2.38 -0.32
CA CYS A 44 -8.95 2.15 0.90
C CYS A 44 -10.03 3.24 1.09
N GLU A 45 -9.69 4.52 0.93
CA GLU A 45 -10.65 5.63 1.08
C GLU A 45 -11.80 5.57 0.06
N VAL A 46 -11.52 5.03 -1.13
CA VAL A 46 -12.51 4.79 -2.19
C VAL A 46 -13.33 3.52 -1.92
N GLY A 47 -12.90 2.64 -1.00
CA GLY A 47 -13.59 1.41 -0.65
C GLY A 47 -13.35 0.24 -1.61
N CYS A 48 -12.31 0.32 -2.43
CA CYS A 48 -11.98 -0.74 -3.41
C CYS A 48 -11.09 -1.83 -2.83
N ILE A 49 -10.34 -1.52 -1.77
CA ILE A 49 -9.53 -2.47 -0.99
C ILE A 49 -10.39 -3.06 0.12
N ARG A 50 -10.33 -4.39 0.24
CA ARG A 50 -11.05 -5.17 1.25
C ARG A 50 -10.05 -5.93 2.12
N GLU A 51 -10.52 -6.50 3.22
CA GLU A 51 -9.65 -7.30 4.10
C GLU A 51 -9.05 -8.52 3.40
N ASP A 52 -9.79 -9.10 2.44
CA ASP A 52 -9.40 -10.24 1.63
C ASP A 52 -8.56 -9.86 0.39
N THR A 53 -8.36 -8.57 0.10
CA THR A 53 -7.45 -8.15 -0.98
C THR A 53 -6.06 -8.71 -0.71
N VAL A 54 -5.47 -9.41 -1.68
CA VAL A 54 -4.12 -9.95 -1.56
C VAL A 54 -3.11 -8.88 -1.96
N VAL A 55 -2.08 -8.68 -1.15
CA VAL A 55 -0.94 -7.82 -1.45
C VAL A 55 0.24 -8.71 -1.80
N ALA A 56 0.78 -8.57 -3.00
CA ALA A 56 1.91 -9.37 -3.48
C ALA A 56 3.07 -8.48 -3.94
N THR A 57 4.26 -9.08 -3.99
CA THR A 57 5.43 -8.44 -4.59
C THR A 57 6.29 -9.45 -5.34
N THR A 58 7.11 -8.95 -6.25
CA THR A 58 8.13 -9.73 -6.96
C THR A 58 9.50 -9.17 -6.64
N VAL A 59 10.42 -10.00 -6.17
CA VAL A 59 11.79 -9.61 -5.84
C VAL A 59 12.78 -10.71 -6.20
N HIS A 60 14.07 -10.41 -6.33
CA HIS A 60 15.09 -11.44 -6.41
C HIS A 60 15.40 -12.03 -5.02
N GLU A 61 15.88 -13.27 -4.91
CA GLU A 61 16.26 -13.88 -3.62
C GLU A 61 17.25 -13.02 -2.80
N VAL A 62 18.12 -12.26 -3.46
CA VAL A 62 19.10 -11.35 -2.81
C VAL A 62 18.45 -10.14 -2.12
N GLN A 63 17.19 -9.85 -2.47
CA GLN A 63 16.41 -8.75 -1.89
C GLN A 63 15.58 -9.24 -0.68
N LEU A 64 15.68 -10.51 -0.31
CA LEU A 64 15.15 -11.00 0.95
C LEU A 64 16.10 -10.61 2.08
N VAL A 65 15.56 -9.99 3.11
CA VAL A 65 16.31 -9.56 4.31
C VAL A 65 15.60 -10.04 5.57
N ASP A 66 16.31 -10.16 6.68
CA ASP A 66 15.73 -10.73 7.91
C ASP A 66 14.62 -9.83 8.47
N ASP A 67 14.88 -8.53 8.58
CA ASP A 67 13.93 -7.56 9.11
C ASP A 67 13.97 -6.22 8.37
N ILE A 68 12.83 -5.53 8.39
CA ILE A 68 12.65 -4.18 7.85
C ILE A 68 11.84 -3.38 8.89
N PRO A 69 12.38 -2.27 9.42
CA PRO A 69 11.61 -1.35 10.23
C PRO A 69 10.39 -0.86 9.44
N SER A 70 9.20 -0.93 10.04
CA SER A 70 7.98 -0.43 9.39
C SER A 70 7.11 0.31 10.40
N GLY A 71 6.38 1.30 9.90
CA GLY A 71 5.35 2.04 10.63
C GLY A 71 3.95 1.48 10.38
N GLU A 72 2.96 2.19 10.92
CA GLU A 72 1.52 1.85 10.80
C GLU A 72 0.99 2.14 9.38
N GLU A 73 1.61 3.08 8.68
CA GLU A 73 1.25 3.49 7.32
C GLU A 73 1.82 2.55 6.24
N ASP A 74 2.78 1.70 6.59
CA ASP A 74 3.44 0.80 5.64
C ASP A 74 2.55 -0.40 5.33
N VAL A 75 2.44 -0.73 4.04
CA VAL A 75 1.62 -1.85 3.57
C VAL A 75 2.47 -3.13 3.52
N PRO A 76 2.27 -4.11 4.42
CA PRO A 76 2.94 -5.40 4.34
C PRO A 76 2.39 -6.25 3.18
N VAL A 77 3.22 -7.15 2.65
CA VAL A 77 2.84 -8.11 1.63
C VAL A 77 2.41 -9.45 2.24
N ASP A 78 1.45 -10.13 1.60
CA ASP A 78 1.06 -11.50 1.93
C ASP A 78 1.86 -12.54 1.15
N ILE A 79 2.26 -12.20 -0.07
CA ILE A 79 2.95 -13.10 -0.99
C ILE A 79 4.21 -12.43 -1.53
N VAL A 80 5.34 -13.13 -1.38
CA VAL A 80 6.61 -12.78 -2.00
C VAL A 80 6.93 -13.80 -3.08
N VAL A 81 6.94 -13.36 -4.32
CA VAL A 81 7.36 -14.19 -5.46
C VAL A 81 8.81 -13.87 -5.76
N THR A 82 9.67 -14.89 -5.73
CA THR A 82 11.07 -14.77 -6.13
C THR A 82 11.34 -15.47 -7.44
N ASN A 83 12.55 -15.28 -7.95
CA ASN A 83 13.05 -16.06 -9.09
C ASN A 83 13.24 -17.56 -8.78
N LYS A 84 13.04 -18.02 -7.54
CA LYS A 84 13.19 -19.43 -7.15
C LYS A 84 11.96 -20.05 -6.50
N ARG A 85 11.12 -19.27 -5.82
CA ARG A 85 10.02 -19.79 -5.00
C ARG A 85 8.94 -18.76 -4.73
N ILE A 86 7.82 -19.24 -4.23
CA ILE A 86 6.71 -18.42 -3.74
C ILE A 86 6.66 -18.58 -2.22
N ILE A 87 6.65 -17.47 -1.51
CA ILE A 87 6.58 -17.41 -0.05
C ILE A 87 5.24 -16.79 0.32
N ARG A 88 4.43 -17.51 1.11
CA ARG A 88 3.25 -16.96 1.78
C ARG A 88 3.65 -16.54 3.19
N VAL A 89 3.49 -15.26 3.49
CA VAL A 89 3.97 -14.65 4.74
C VAL A 89 3.08 -15.14 5.90
N PRO A 90 3.64 -15.84 6.90
CA PRO A 90 2.84 -16.43 7.97
C PRO A 90 2.42 -15.42 9.05
N ASN A 91 3.25 -14.40 9.31
CA ASN A 91 3.08 -13.42 10.39
C ASN A 91 2.94 -12.01 9.84
N ARG A 92 1.93 -11.81 9.00
CA ARG A 92 1.60 -10.51 8.41
C ARG A 92 1.29 -9.47 9.51
N ARG A 93 1.88 -8.28 9.41
CA ARG A 93 1.48 -7.10 10.21
C ARG A 93 0.08 -6.61 9.82
N SER A 94 -0.56 -5.82 10.69
CA SER A 94 -1.80 -5.13 10.33
C SER A 94 -1.58 -4.21 9.12
N ARG A 95 -2.60 -4.07 8.28
CA ARG A 95 -2.56 -3.16 7.13
C ARG A 95 -3.17 -1.81 7.50
N PRO A 96 -2.72 -0.71 6.88
CA PRO A 96 -3.43 0.56 6.99
C PRO A 96 -4.85 0.41 6.41
N VAL A 97 -5.82 1.03 7.08
CA VAL A 97 -7.24 1.02 6.67
C VAL A 97 -7.64 2.24 5.83
N GLY A 98 -6.67 3.10 5.50
CA GLY A 98 -6.90 4.39 4.85
C GLY A 98 -5.65 5.26 4.88
N ILE A 99 -5.80 6.53 4.54
CA ILE A 99 -4.70 7.50 4.61
C ILE A 99 -4.61 8.04 6.03
N ASN A 100 -3.40 8.06 6.60
CA ASN A 100 -3.13 8.85 7.80
C ASN A 100 -2.99 10.33 7.43
N TRP A 101 -4.13 11.03 7.36
CA TRP A 101 -4.20 12.43 6.93
C TRP A 101 -3.46 13.42 7.84
N GLU A 102 -3.15 13.04 9.08
CA GLU A 102 -2.39 13.86 10.04
C GLU A 102 -0.88 13.76 9.78
N LYS A 103 -0.38 12.57 9.42
CA LYS A 103 1.03 12.33 9.11
C LYS A 103 1.38 12.58 7.63
N LEU A 104 0.39 12.73 6.76
CA LEU A 104 0.60 12.99 5.34
C LEU A 104 1.22 14.37 5.10
N ASP A 105 2.41 14.39 4.51
CA ASP A 105 3.04 15.65 4.05
C ASP A 105 2.13 16.34 3.01
N ARG A 106 1.85 17.62 3.25
CA ARG A 106 0.99 18.45 2.42
C ARG A 106 1.49 18.57 0.98
N GLU A 107 2.79 18.40 0.74
CA GLU A 107 3.34 18.39 -0.62
C GLU A 107 2.72 17.26 -1.48
N TYR A 108 2.41 16.11 -0.88
CA TYR A 108 1.80 14.98 -1.60
C TYR A 108 0.39 15.29 -2.11
N LEU A 109 -0.35 16.20 -1.47
CA LEU A 109 -1.68 16.62 -1.95
C LEU A 109 -1.64 17.19 -3.36
N TYR A 110 -0.51 17.79 -3.75
CA TYR A 110 -0.31 18.40 -5.06
C TYR A 110 0.43 17.48 -6.04
N LYS A 111 1.16 16.49 -5.53
CA LYS A 111 1.95 15.55 -6.36
C LYS A 111 1.18 14.30 -6.77
N ILE A 112 0.33 13.79 -5.90
CA ILE A 112 -0.42 12.55 -6.13
C ILE A 112 -1.81 12.92 -6.66
N PRO A 113 -2.16 12.47 -7.88
CA PRO A 113 -3.49 12.68 -8.43
C PRO A 113 -4.59 12.26 -7.45
N TYR A 114 -5.70 12.99 -7.46
CA TYR A 114 -6.92 12.71 -6.67
C TYR A 114 -6.79 12.84 -5.14
N LEU A 115 -5.58 12.97 -4.59
CA LEU A 115 -5.38 13.09 -3.15
C LEU A 115 -6.01 14.39 -2.59
N MET A 116 -5.92 15.50 -3.32
CA MET A 116 -6.61 16.74 -3.00
C MET A 116 -8.14 16.60 -3.06
N GLU A 117 -8.65 15.87 -4.06
CA GLU A 117 -10.09 15.63 -4.20
C GLU A 117 -10.63 14.85 -2.98
N LEU A 118 -9.92 13.79 -2.59
CA LEU A 118 -10.25 12.99 -1.39
C LEU A 118 -10.16 13.82 -0.11
N TYR A 119 -9.11 14.63 0.03
CA TYR A 119 -8.94 15.49 1.20
C TYR A 119 -10.11 16.48 1.37
N ASN A 120 -10.59 17.06 0.27
CA ASN A 120 -11.74 17.96 0.27
C ASN A 120 -13.05 17.21 0.56
N LYS A 121 -13.29 16.04 -0.08
CA LYS A 121 -14.44 15.17 0.21
C LYS A 121 -14.51 14.81 1.70
N ARG A 122 -13.36 14.50 2.34
CA ARG A 122 -13.26 14.23 3.78
C ARG A 122 -13.67 15.45 4.62
N LYS A 123 -13.13 16.63 4.34
CA LYS A 123 -13.47 17.86 5.08
C LYS A 123 -14.96 18.16 5.04
N SER A 124 -15.61 17.97 3.89
CA SER A 124 -17.05 18.18 3.74
C SER A 124 -17.91 17.16 4.49
N ARG A 125 -17.38 15.98 4.83
CA ARG A 125 -18.05 14.95 5.64
C ARG A 125 -17.85 15.13 7.15
N SER A 126 -16.82 15.86 7.55
CA SER A 126 -16.51 16.17 8.97
C SER A 126 -17.14 17.47 9.47
N LEU A 127 -17.91 18.15 8.60
CA LEU A 127 -18.78 19.29 8.88
C LEU A 127 -20.24 18.82 8.90
#